data_AF-K9EEW8-F1
#
_entry.id   AF-K9EEW8-F1
#
_cell.length_a   1.000
_cell.length_b   1.000
_cell.length_c   1.000
_cell.angle_alpha   90.00
_cell.angle_beta   90.00
_cell.angle_gamma   90.00
#
_symmetry.space_group_name_H-M   'P 1'
#
loop_
_entity.id
_entity.type
_entity.pdbx_description
1 polymer ?
#
loop_
_entity_poly.entity_id
_entity_poly.type
_entity_poly.pdbx_seq_one_letter_code
_entity_poly.pdbx_strand_id
1 'polypeptide(L)'
;MFILVTYDVDTQSETGAKRLRKVAKECLNYGHRVQNSVFECVLSEAQFLIFKSKIMKIIDYDLDSIRFYFLGKNRSNRVECLGRETSIDVNSELII
;
A
#
# COMPACT_ATOMS: atom_id res chain seq x y z
N MET A 1 12.31 0.20 6.50
CA MET A 1 11.37 1.23 6.99
C MET A 1 9.96 0.72 6.76
N PHE A 2 9.07 0.90 7.75
CA PHE A 2 7.64 0.69 7.56
C PHE A 2 7.01 1.92 6.92
N ILE A 3 6.24 1.71 5.86
CA ILE A 3 5.55 2.78 5.14
C ILE A 3 4.09 2.37 4.97
N LEU A 4 3.18 3.20 5.46
CA LEU A 4 1.76 3.12 5.12
C LEU A 4 1.51 3.93 3.85
N VAL A 5 0.94 3.29 2.85
CA VAL A 5 0.63 3.86 1.55
C VAL A 5 -0.88 3.98 1.44
N THR A 6 -1.39 5.21 1.31
CA THR A 6 -2.82 5.46 1.08
C THR A 6 -2.99 5.99 -0.33
N TYR A 7 -3.80 5.34 -1.13
CA TYR A 7 -4.08 5.73 -2.51
C TYR A 7 -5.55 6.12 -2.66
N ASP A 8 -5.79 7.39 -2.92
CA ASP A 8 -7.10 7.91 -3.27
C ASP A 8 -7.24 7.89 -4.80
N VAL A 9 -8.18 7.09 -5.28
CA VAL A 9 -8.39 6.81 -6.69
C VAL A 9 -9.86 6.45 -6.88
N ASP A 10 -10.46 6.95 -7.95
CA ASP A 10 -11.81 6.55 -8.32
C ASP A 10 -11.85 5.08 -8.77
N THR A 11 -12.46 4.21 -7.96
CA THR A 11 -12.60 2.79 -8.29
C THR A 11 -13.86 2.46 -9.09
N GLN A 12 -14.76 3.42 -9.31
CA GLN A 12 -15.96 3.20 -10.10
C GLN A 12 -15.68 3.30 -11.60
N SER A 13 -14.74 4.18 -12.00
CA SER A 13 -14.25 4.19 -13.38
C SER A 13 -13.35 2.99 -13.68
N GLU A 14 -13.46 2.48 -14.91
CA GLU A 14 -12.64 1.36 -15.38
C GLU A 14 -11.14 1.72 -15.37
N THR A 15 -10.81 2.98 -15.68
CA THR A 15 -9.44 3.49 -15.71
C THR A 15 -8.85 3.60 -14.31
N GLY A 16 -9.57 4.17 -13.34
CA GLY A 16 -9.08 4.24 -11.96
C GLY A 16 -9.00 2.86 -11.30
N ALA A 17 -9.96 1.96 -11.55
CA ALA A 17 -9.85 0.56 -11.13
C ALA A 17 -8.61 -0.14 -11.74
N LYS A 18 -8.26 0.14 -13.00
CA LYS A 18 -7.01 -0.37 -13.62
C LYS A 18 -5.76 0.21 -12.96
N ARG A 19 -5.73 1.50 -12.62
CA ARG A 19 -4.61 2.12 -11.89
C ARG A 19 -4.45 1.52 -10.49
N LEU A 20 -5.55 1.34 -9.75
CA LEU A 20 -5.53 0.67 -8.44
C LEU A 20 -4.92 -0.74 -8.52
N ARG A 21 -5.31 -1.56 -9.51
CA ARG A 21 -4.73 -2.90 -9.68
C ARG A 21 -3.21 -2.84 -9.91
N LYS A 22 -2.74 -1.87 -10.71
CA LYS A 22 -1.30 -1.69 -10.98
C LYS A 22 -0.55 -1.21 -9.74
N VAL A 23 -1.07 -0.21 -9.02
CA VAL A 23 -0.49 0.28 -7.76
C VAL A 23 -0.44 -0.84 -6.71
N ALA A 24 -1.54 -1.58 -6.56
CA ALA A 24 -1.63 -2.70 -5.63
C ALA A 24 -0.57 -3.77 -5.94
N LYS A 25 -0.39 -4.11 -7.22
CA LYS A 25 0.65 -5.06 -7.64
C LYS A 25 2.06 -4.60 -7.25
N GLU A 26 2.37 -3.31 -7.39
CA GLU A 26 3.66 -2.78 -6.95
C GLU A 26 3.82 -2.78 -5.42
N CYS A 27 2.75 -2.50 -4.67
CA CYS A 27 2.79 -2.51 -3.19
C CYS A 27 2.96 -3.93 -2.63
N LEU A 28 2.26 -4.92 -3.20
CA LEU A 28 2.30 -6.31 -2.76
C LEU A 28 3.67 -6.97 -2.92
N ASN A 29 4.57 -6.41 -3.74
CA ASN A 29 5.96 -6.88 -3.83
C ASN A 29 6.77 -6.62 -2.54
N TYR A 30 6.28 -5.73 -1.67
CA TYR A 30 7.00 -5.24 -0.50
C TYR A 30 6.16 -5.25 0.78
N GLY A 31 4.97 -5.85 0.74
CA GLY A 31 4.00 -5.68 1.81
C GLY A 31 2.66 -6.34 1.54
N HIS A 32 1.64 -5.89 2.25
CA HIS A 32 0.28 -6.41 2.11
C HIS A 32 -0.76 -5.29 2.03
N ARG A 33 -1.93 -5.63 1.49
CA ARG A 33 -3.06 -4.73 1.31
C ARG A 33 -3.99 -4.87 2.51
N VAL A 34 -4.18 -3.79 3.28
CA VAL A 34 -4.99 -3.77 4.51
C VAL A 34 -6.40 -3.25 4.31
N GLN A 35 -6.61 -2.41 3.30
CA GLN A 35 -7.94 -1.97 2.87
C GLN A 35 -7.99 -1.92 1.34
N ASN A 36 -9.12 -1.49 0.76
CA ASN A 36 -9.27 -1.43 -0.68
C ASN A 36 -8.13 -0.64 -1.36
N SER A 37 -7.70 0.50 -0.83
CA SER A 37 -6.60 1.26 -1.43
C SER A 37 -5.55 1.71 -0.41
N VAL A 38 -5.40 0.92 0.66
CA VAL A 38 -4.39 1.15 1.70
C VAL A 38 -3.50 -0.08 1.82
N PHE A 39 -2.19 0.17 1.85
CA PHE A 39 -1.14 -0.85 1.82
C PHE A 39 -0.09 -0.54 2.87
N GLU A 40 0.49 -1.58 3.44
CA GLU A 40 1.61 -1.42 4.34
C GLU A 40 2.82 -2.16 3.79
N CYS A 41 3.88 -1.41 3.54
CA CYS A 41 5.08 -1.87 2.88
C CYS A 41 6.28 -1.78 3.81
N VAL A 42 7.20 -2.73 3.69
CA VAL A 42 8.50 -2.75 4.34
C VAL A 42 9.58 -2.63 3.27
N LEU A 43 10.21 -1.46 3.22
CA LEU A 43 11.15 -1.10 2.15
C LEU A 43 12.48 -0.62 2.76
N SER A 44 13.61 -0.80 2.08
CA SER A 44 14.80 0.02 2.32
C SER A 44 14.66 1.41 1.66
N GLU A 45 15.54 2.36 1.98
CA GLU A 45 15.55 3.67 1.32
C GLU A 45 15.71 3.56 -0.20
N ALA A 46 16.67 2.74 -0.65
CA ALA A 46 16.90 2.50 -2.07
C ALA A 46 15.69 1.83 -2.75
N GLN A 47 15.08 0.84 -2.09
CA GLN A 47 13.86 0.21 -2.61
C GLN A 47 12.70 1.20 -2.69
N PHE A 48 12.55 2.09 -1.71
CA PHE A 48 11.51 3.11 -1.72
C PHE A 48 11.63 4.06 -2.91
N LEU A 49 12.85 4.49 -3.27
CA LEU A 49 13.05 5.35 -4.44
C LEU A 49 12.60 4.68 -5.75
N ILE A 50 12.96 3.40 -5.93
CA ILE A 50 12.55 2.60 -7.10
C ILE A 50 11.04 2.41 -7.10
N PHE A 51 10.47 2.01 -5.96
CA PHE A 51 9.04 1.82 -5.77
C PHE A 51 8.26 3.10 -6.09
N LYS A 52 8.66 4.24 -5.52
CA LYS A 52 8.06 5.56 -5.78
C LYS A 52 8.11 5.90 -7.27
N SER A 53 9.25 5.69 -7.94
CA SER A 53 9.37 5.93 -9.38
C SER A 53 8.39 5.10 -10.22
N LYS A 54 8.16 3.83 -9.85
CA LYS A 54 7.17 2.99 -10.55
C LYS A 54 5.74 3.49 -10.33
N ILE A 55 5.39 3.83 -9.09
CA ILE A 55 4.07 4.38 -8.75
C ILE A 55 3.80 5.68 -9.51
N MET A 56 4.80 6.57 -9.60
CA MET A 56 4.70 7.83 -10.34
C MET A 56 4.36 7.65 -11.83
N LYS A 57 4.66 6.49 -12.43
CA LYS A 57 4.33 6.15 -13.82
C LYS A 57 2.94 5.54 -14.00
N ILE A 58 2.28 5.16 -12.91
CA ILE A 58 0.99 4.48 -12.91
C ILE A 58 -0.14 5.45 -12.61
N ILE A 59 0.06 6.35 -11.63
CA ILE A 59 -0.96 7.28 -11.17
C ILE A 59 -1.23 8.39 -12.20
N ASP A 60 -2.43 8.94 -12.11
CA ASP A 60 -2.82 10.15 -12.81
C ASP A 60 -2.80 11.31 -11.82
N TYR A 61 -1.95 12.32 -12.05
CA TYR A 61 -1.76 13.42 -11.10
C TYR A 61 -2.92 14.41 -11.04
N ASP A 62 -3.79 14.42 -12.05
CA ASP A 62 -4.96 15.30 -12.08
C ASP A 62 -6.17 14.66 -11.39
N LEU A 63 -6.17 13.34 -11.25
CA LEU A 63 -7.31 12.56 -10.75
C LEU A 63 -7.05 11.83 -9.44
N ASP A 64 -5.80 11.48 -9.15
CA ASP A 64 -5.45 10.63 -8.03
C ASP A 64 -4.63 11.37 -6.98
N SER A 65 -4.64 10.86 -5.75
CA SER A 65 -3.66 11.26 -4.75
C SER A 65 -3.06 10.07 -4.03
N ILE A 66 -1.75 10.12 -3.76
CA ILE A 66 -1.07 9.07 -2.99
C ILE A 66 -0.25 9.70 -1.88
N ARG A 67 -0.31 9.10 -0.69
CA ARG A 67 0.45 9.56 0.48
C ARG A 67 1.25 8.42 1.07
N PHE A 68 2.48 8.73 1.45
CA PHE A 68 3.41 7.82 2.11
C PHE A 68 3.62 8.31 3.54
N TYR A 69 3.23 7.50 4.52
CA TYR A 69 3.49 7.75 5.93
C TYR A 69 4.62 6.85 6.41
N PHE A 70 5.74 7.44 6.79
CA PHE A 70 6.91 6.71 7.27
C PHE A 70 6.77 6.43 8.77
N LEU A 71 6.42 5.19 9.12
CA LEU A 71 6.05 4.80 10.49
C LEU A 71 7.24 4.37 11.37
N GLY A 72 8.47 4.42 10.85
CA GLY A 72 9.67 4.04 11.60
C GLY A 72 9.80 2.52 11.77
N LYS A 73 10.33 2.06 12.93
CA LYS A 73 10.63 0.63 13.22
C LYS A 73 9.56 -0.09 14.06
N ASN A 74 8.69 0.62 14.79
CA ASN A 74 7.81 0.02 15.80
C ASN A 74 6.32 0.15 15.43
N ARG A 75 5.88 -0.65 14.44
CA ARG A 75 4.51 -0.61 13.90
C ARG A 75 3.47 -1.35 14.76
N SER A 76 3.82 -2.50 15.30
CA SER A 76 2.87 -3.48 15.85
C SER A 76 1.98 -2.97 16.99
N ASN A 77 2.43 -1.97 17.77
CA ASN A 77 1.63 -1.43 18.89
C ASN A 77 0.81 -0.18 18.55
N ARG A 78 0.64 0.17 17.26
CA ARG A 78 0.07 1.46 16.83
C ARG A 78 -1.04 1.39 15.80
N VAL A 79 -1.49 0.19 15.44
CA VAL A 79 -2.57 0.00 14.46
C VAL A 79 -3.73 -0.67 15.17
N GLU A 80 -4.88 0.01 15.17
CA GLU A 80 -6.16 -0.54 15.61
C GLU A 80 -7.09 -0.59 14.39
N CYS A 81 -7.74 -1.73 14.19
CA CYS A 81 -8.68 -1.95 13.10
C CYS A 81 -10.07 -2.20 13.69
N LEU A 82 -11.07 -1.48 13.18
CA LEU A 82 -12.47 -1.70 13.51
C LEU A 82 -13.22 -2.16 12.25
N GLY A 83 -14.07 -3.17 12.40
CA GLY A 83 -14.88 -3.71 11.31
C GLY A 83 -14.25 -4.91 10.61
N ARG A 84 -14.50 -5.06 9.30
CA ARG A 84 -14.07 -6.24 8.55
C ARG A 84 -12.59 -6.17 8.20
N GLU A 85 -11.82 -7.11 8.73
CA GLU A 85 -10.45 -7.33 8.33
C GLU A 85 -10.38 -8.09 7.00
N THR A 86 -9.62 -7.55 6.05
CA THR A 86 -9.45 -8.14 4.70
C THR A 86 -8.00 -8.49 4.39
N SER A 87 -7.06 -8.08 5.25
CA SER A 87 -5.65 -8.44 5.18
C SER A 87 -5.39 -9.75 5.90
N ILE A 88 -4.47 -10.52 5.35
CA ILE A 88 -3.78 -11.59 6.05
C ILE A 88 -2.39 -11.05 6.36
N ASP A 89 -2.02 -10.96 7.64
CA ASP A 89 -0.66 -10.59 8.01
C ASP A 89 0.28 -11.73 7.61
N VAL A 90 1.04 -11.54 6.54
CA VAL A 90 1.96 -12.55 6.02
C VAL A 90 3.15 -12.81 6.95
N ASN A 91 3.35 -11.95 7.95
CA ASN A 91 4.34 -12.16 9.02
C ASN A 91 3.74 -12.82 10.27
N SER A 92 2.43 -13.06 10.30
CA SER A 92 1.84 -13.90 11.34
C SER A 92 2.32 -15.35 11.16
N GLU A 93 2.42 -16.08 12.26
CA GLU A 93 2.92 -17.45 12.27
C GLU A 93 2.20 -18.31 11.22
N LEU A 94 2.98 -18.99 10.37
CA LEU A 94 2.47 -20.03 9.50
C LEU A 94 1.99 -21.19 10.38
N ILE A 95 0.68 -21.29 10.59
CA ILE A 95 0.07 -22.48 11.17
C ILE A 95 -0.11 -23.49 10.03
N ILE A 96 0.63 -24.60 10.09
CA ILE A 96 0.51 -25.75 9.19
C ILE A 96 -0.55 -26.71 9.73
#